data_AF-A0A523Z556-F1
#
_entry.id   AF-A0A523Z556-F1
#
_cell.length_a   1.000
_cell.length_b   1.000
_cell.length_c   1.000
_cell.angle_alpha   90.00
_cell.angle_beta   90.00
_cell.angle_gamma   90.00
#
_symmetry.space_group_name_H-M   'P 1'
#
loop_
_entity.id
_entity.type
_entity.pdbx_description
1 polymer ?
#
loop_
_entity_poly.entity_id
_entity_poly.type
_entity_poly.pdbx_seq_one_letter_code
_entity_poly.pdbx_strand_id
1 'polypeptide(L)'
;MAKGIRTIVFSTVLLLLVGCTLPGVSAPTPFTFPTPNLTHTSIFAEIPTATTTPPILPPLILTGTATPSGPSPTTDPALTATPDLTPISTNIRPNGSPVTAVYLSAAPVIDGVLNEWSSTAYRAEKTVPGAGLNWTGPSDLSATYYIGWDANSLYIGVSRTDDTIVQISTSYNMYKGDDVEIHLDVDLPGDYSSVTMSADDYQMGLSAGNFGTLNEEAYLWFPRSLQTSLSTVEMKARRTTAGYDLEAKIPWSVFGITPVEGDHYGFALSLSDNDLPGVAAWQSMVSSVSTRRVVNPTTWGTLILASPTAK
;
A
#
# COMPACT_ATOMS: atom_id res chain seq x y z
N MET A 1 46.50 70.52 -4.59
CA MET A 1 45.21 70.62 -3.89
C MET A 1 44.17 71.10 -4.89
N ALA A 2 43.29 70.21 -5.35
CA ALA A 2 42.11 70.57 -6.13
C ALA A 2 41.00 69.56 -5.82
N LYS A 3 39.86 70.08 -5.34
CA LYS A 3 38.66 69.33 -4.96
C LYS A 3 37.94 68.83 -6.23
N GLY A 4 37.65 67.53 -6.27
CA GLY A 4 36.80 66.93 -7.31
C GLY A 4 35.34 66.86 -6.85
N ILE A 5 34.49 67.62 -7.53
CA ILE A 5 33.03 67.60 -7.47
C ILE A 5 32.53 66.29 -8.09
N ARG A 6 31.66 65.55 -7.39
CA ARG A 6 30.96 64.37 -7.92
C ARG A 6 29.65 64.79 -8.56
N THR A 7 29.60 64.73 -9.89
CA THR A 7 28.39 64.91 -10.70
C THR A 7 27.54 63.64 -10.65
N ILE A 8 26.27 63.80 -10.30
CA ILE A 8 25.23 62.76 -10.34
C ILE A 8 24.77 62.62 -11.79
N VAL A 9 24.85 61.42 -12.35
CA VAL A 9 24.26 61.07 -13.66
C VAL A 9 23.05 60.17 -13.42
N PHE A 10 21.87 60.72 -13.70
CA PHE A 10 20.61 59.99 -13.78
C PHE A 10 20.57 59.22 -15.12
N SER A 11 20.55 57.90 -15.07
CA SER A 11 20.29 57.05 -16.24
C SER A 11 18.84 56.56 -16.21
N THR A 12 17.98 57.20 -17.00
CA THR A 12 16.63 56.78 -17.33
C THR A 12 16.71 55.69 -18.42
N VAL A 13 16.36 54.44 -18.06
CA VAL A 13 16.20 53.35 -19.03
C VAL A 13 14.75 53.30 -19.48
N LEU A 14 14.51 53.66 -20.74
CA LEU A 14 13.23 53.57 -21.44
C LEU A 14 13.12 52.16 -22.07
N LEU A 15 12.20 51.32 -21.56
CA LEU A 15 11.91 50.00 -22.09
C LEU A 15 10.88 50.12 -23.23
N LEU A 16 11.33 49.95 -24.48
CA LEU A 16 10.47 49.79 -25.66
C LEU A 16 10.15 48.30 -25.87
N LEU A 17 8.91 47.88 -25.58
CA LEU A 17 8.39 46.57 -25.95
C LEU A 17 7.86 46.64 -27.39
N VAL A 18 8.67 46.18 -28.35
CA VAL A 18 8.23 45.90 -29.71
C VAL A 18 7.77 44.44 -29.76
N GLY A 19 6.48 44.22 -29.95
CA GLY A 19 5.91 42.89 -30.18
C GLY A 19 6.35 42.35 -31.54
N CYS A 20 7.08 41.24 -31.53
CA CYS A 20 7.38 40.47 -32.73
C CYS A 20 6.12 39.71 -33.18
N THR A 21 5.41 40.19 -34.20
CA THR A 21 4.53 39.35 -35.01
C THR A 21 5.33 38.79 -36.19
N LEU A 22 5.84 37.56 -36.07
CA LEU A 22 6.44 36.83 -37.20
C LEU A 22 5.31 36.39 -38.16
N PRO A 23 5.34 36.78 -39.45
CA PRO A 23 4.46 36.21 -40.46
C PRO A 23 5.05 34.87 -40.94
N GLY A 24 4.37 33.75 -40.67
CA GLY A 24 4.79 32.45 -41.20
C GLY A 24 4.39 31.21 -40.39
N VAL A 25 3.80 31.37 -39.20
CA VAL A 25 3.33 30.22 -38.41
C VAL A 25 1.82 30.12 -38.59
N SER A 26 1.37 29.10 -39.31
CA SER A 26 -0.04 28.73 -39.41
C SER A 26 -0.62 28.54 -38.00
N ALA A 27 -1.76 29.18 -37.72
CA ALA A 27 -2.51 28.95 -36.50
C ALA A 27 -2.79 27.44 -36.33
N PRO A 28 -2.63 26.87 -35.12
CA PRO A 28 -2.97 25.47 -34.90
C PRO A 28 -4.46 25.29 -35.20
N THR A 29 -4.77 24.34 -36.08
CA THR A 29 -6.14 23.90 -36.38
C THR A 29 -6.90 23.60 -35.08
N PRO A 30 -8.15 24.07 -34.93
CA PRO A 30 -8.94 23.78 -33.75
C PRO A 30 -9.13 22.28 -33.59
N PHE A 31 -8.72 21.72 -32.46
CA PHE A 31 -9.07 20.36 -32.07
C PHE A 31 -10.57 20.31 -31.77
N THR A 32 -11.33 19.65 -32.64
CA THR A 32 -12.73 19.30 -32.37
C THR A 32 -12.75 18.09 -31.44
N PHE A 33 -13.12 18.28 -30.18
CA PHE A 33 -13.51 17.19 -29.31
C PHE A 33 -14.86 16.63 -29.79
N PRO A 34 -14.99 15.33 -30.10
CA PRO A 34 -16.29 14.71 -30.18
C PRO A 34 -16.87 14.65 -28.76
N THR A 35 -17.88 15.46 -28.47
CA THR A 35 -18.74 15.27 -27.30
C THR A 35 -19.40 13.90 -27.39
N PRO A 36 -19.21 12.99 -26.42
CA PRO A 36 -20.08 11.83 -26.30
C PRO A 36 -21.43 12.33 -25.75
N ASN A 37 -22.37 12.54 -26.66
CA ASN A 37 -23.79 12.58 -26.31
C ASN A 37 -24.24 11.15 -26.02
N LEU A 38 -24.06 10.68 -24.79
CA LEU A 38 -24.71 9.47 -24.31
C LEU A 38 -25.83 9.88 -23.35
N THR A 39 -27.03 9.82 -23.90
CA THR A 39 -28.31 9.93 -23.22
C THR A 39 -28.36 8.98 -22.02
N HIS A 40 -28.48 9.57 -20.83
CA HIS A 40 -28.80 8.92 -19.58
C HIS A 40 -30.29 8.54 -19.58
N THR A 41 -30.65 7.39 -20.16
CA THR A 41 -31.99 6.83 -19.99
C THR A 41 -31.95 5.30 -19.98
N SER A 42 -32.64 4.73 -18.99
CA SER A 42 -33.08 3.34 -18.80
C SER A 42 -32.06 2.28 -18.31
N ILE A 43 -31.79 2.27 -16.99
CA ILE A 43 -31.53 1.03 -16.22
C ILE A 43 -32.66 0.83 -15.20
N PHE A 44 -33.91 0.94 -15.67
CA PHE A 44 -35.08 0.39 -14.98
C PHE A 44 -35.75 -0.58 -15.96
N ALA A 45 -35.13 -1.73 -16.14
CA ALA A 45 -35.81 -2.92 -16.61
C ALA A 45 -36.04 -3.79 -15.37
N GLU A 46 -37.31 -3.96 -15.00
CA GLU A 46 -37.71 -4.89 -13.93
C GLU A 46 -37.25 -6.30 -14.31
N ILE A 47 -36.41 -6.91 -13.46
CA ILE A 47 -36.07 -8.32 -13.58
C ILE A 47 -37.28 -9.11 -13.05
N PRO A 48 -37.94 -9.97 -13.86
CA PRO A 48 -38.97 -10.84 -13.32
C PRO A 48 -38.33 -11.79 -12.29
N THR A 49 -38.79 -11.69 -11.06
CA THR A 49 -38.42 -12.61 -9.98
C THR A 49 -38.99 -13.98 -10.32
N ALA A 50 -38.13 -14.91 -10.73
CA ALA A 50 -38.50 -16.31 -10.82
C ALA A 50 -38.54 -16.89 -9.40
N THR A 51 -39.75 -17.02 -8.85
CA THR A 51 -40.00 -17.74 -7.59
C THR A 51 -39.80 -19.23 -7.85
N THR A 52 -38.63 -19.76 -7.54
CA THR A 52 -38.43 -21.21 -7.43
C THR A 52 -38.92 -21.66 -6.06
N THR A 53 -40.06 -22.35 -6.05
CA THR A 53 -40.53 -23.12 -4.89
C THR A 53 -39.45 -24.11 -4.43
N PRO A 54 -39.14 -24.21 -3.13
CA PRO A 54 -38.25 -25.24 -2.62
C PRO A 54 -38.84 -26.64 -2.88
N PRO A 55 -38.02 -27.66 -3.17
CA PRO A 55 -38.52 -29.02 -3.29
C PRO A 55 -39.07 -29.50 -1.94
N ILE A 56 -40.33 -29.94 -1.95
CA ILE A 56 -40.98 -30.63 -0.82
C ILE A 56 -40.33 -32.01 -0.69
N LEU A 57 -39.67 -32.26 0.44
CA LEU A 57 -39.20 -33.59 0.82
C LEU A 57 -40.43 -34.50 1.13
N PRO A 58 -40.44 -35.76 0.68
CA PRO A 58 -41.52 -36.68 1.00
C PRO A 58 -41.57 -36.99 2.51
N PRO A 59 -42.75 -37.23 3.08
CA PRO A 59 -42.88 -37.54 4.50
C PRO A 59 -42.21 -38.88 4.85
N LEU A 60 -41.44 -38.86 5.93
CA LEU A 60 -40.87 -40.05 6.56
C LEU A 60 -42.00 -40.98 7.03
N ILE A 61 -42.11 -42.15 6.42
CA ILE A 61 -42.98 -43.23 6.85
C ILE A 61 -42.28 -43.94 8.02
N LEU A 62 -42.87 -43.84 9.22
CA LEU A 62 -42.45 -44.64 10.38
C LEU A 62 -43.00 -46.07 10.23
N THR A 63 -42.19 -46.98 9.68
CA THR A 63 -42.46 -48.42 9.73
C THR A 63 -41.71 -49.08 10.87
N GLY A 64 -42.46 -49.55 11.87
CA GLY A 64 -42.34 -50.89 12.43
C GLY A 64 -41.14 -51.23 13.30
N THR A 65 -41.40 -51.32 14.60
CA THR A 65 -40.65 -52.04 15.63
C THR A 65 -40.25 -53.44 15.17
N ALA A 66 -38.94 -53.72 15.13
CA ALA A 66 -38.40 -55.07 15.20
C ALA A 66 -37.36 -55.11 16.33
N THR A 67 -37.65 -55.92 17.35
CA THR A 67 -36.74 -56.24 18.45
C THR A 67 -35.81 -57.36 17.98
N PRO A 68 -34.47 -57.16 17.89
CA PRO A 68 -33.54 -58.27 17.76
C PRO A 68 -33.07 -58.69 19.16
N SER A 69 -33.43 -59.90 19.56
CA SER A 69 -32.76 -60.61 20.65
C SER A 69 -31.30 -60.82 20.27
N GLY A 70 -30.39 -60.28 21.07
CA GLY A 70 -28.96 -60.21 20.76
C GLY A 70 -28.20 -61.52 20.97
N PRO A 71 -26.92 -61.55 20.56
CA PRO A 71 -25.86 -62.21 21.28
C PRO A 71 -25.13 -61.24 22.23
N SER A 72 -24.53 -61.83 23.27
CA SER A 72 -23.75 -61.25 24.38
C SER A 72 -22.84 -60.06 24.04
N PRO A 73 -22.66 -59.07 24.94
CA PRO A 73 -21.85 -57.88 24.67
C PRO A 73 -20.36 -58.24 24.62
N THR A 74 -19.73 -58.04 23.46
CA THR A 74 -18.29 -57.83 23.37
C THR A 74 -18.01 -56.36 23.66
N THR A 75 -17.36 -56.09 24.79
CA THR A 75 -16.85 -54.78 25.16
C THR A 75 -15.67 -54.41 24.27
N ASP A 76 -15.92 -53.71 23.18
CA ASP A 76 -14.93 -52.82 22.57
C ASP A 76 -15.65 -51.67 21.84
N PRO A 77 -15.82 -50.49 22.47
CA PRO A 77 -16.15 -49.30 21.71
C PRO A 77 -14.90 -48.91 20.93
N ALA A 78 -14.86 -49.22 19.64
CA ALA A 78 -13.94 -48.59 18.73
C ALA A 78 -14.11 -47.07 18.88
N LEU A 79 -13.17 -46.45 19.61
CA LEU A 79 -13.11 -45.03 19.83
C LEU A 79 -13.04 -44.37 18.46
N THR A 80 -14.15 -43.81 18.00
CA THR A 80 -14.14 -42.91 16.85
C THR A 80 -13.35 -41.71 17.31
N ALA A 81 -12.08 -41.61 16.91
CA ALA A 81 -11.23 -40.49 17.23
C ALA A 81 -11.96 -39.21 16.81
N THR A 82 -12.36 -38.40 17.79
CA THR A 82 -12.83 -37.05 17.53
C THR A 82 -11.65 -36.33 16.88
N PRO A 83 -11.80 -35.71 15.69
CA PRO A 83 -10.70 -34.96 15.11
C PRO A 83 -10.26 -33.91 16.13
N ASP A 84 -8.98 -33.97 16.49
CA ASP A 84 -8.35 -32.97 17.34
C ASP A 84 -8.24 -31.68 16.54
N LEU A 85 -9.27 -30.83 16.67
CA LEU A 85 -9.29 -29.51 16.06
C LEU A 85 -8.38 -28.61 16.90
N THR A 86 -7.09 -28.66 16.61
CA THR A 86 -6.15 -27.65 17.13
C THR A 86 -6.64 -26.27 16.71
N PRO A 87 -6.86 -25.34 17.66
CA PRO A 87 -7.31 -23.99 17.32
C PRO A 87 -6.24 -23.33 16.43
N ILE A 88 -6.66 -22.85 15.26
CA ILE A 88 -5.79 -22.11 14.35
C ILE A 88 -5.47 -20.76 15.00
N SER A 89 -4.18 -20.46 15.15
CA SER A 89 -3.74 -19.14 15.61
C SER A 89 -4.22 -18.07 14.64
N THR A 90 -4.92 -17.05 15.15
CA THR A 90 -5.38 -15.89 14.39
C THR A 90 -4.40 -14.72 14.46
N ASN A 91 -3.23 -14.89 15.09
CA ASN A 91 -2.24 -13.82 15.21
C ASN A 91 -1.25 -13.78 14.05
N ILE A 92 -1.24 -14.79 13.16
CA ILE A 92 -0.27 -14.90 12.06
C ILE A 92 -0.98 -15.34 10.79
N ARG A 93 -0.77 -14.60 9.69
CA ARG A 93 -1.21 -14.95 8.34
C ARG A 93 -0.28 -16.02 7.76
N PRO A 94 -0.79 -17.00 6.99
CA PRO A 94 0.03 -18.01 6.33
C PRO A 94 0.74 -17.50 5.05
N ASN A 95 0.84 -16.18 4.87
CA ASN A 95 1.31 -15.55 3.64
C ASN A 95 2.73 -15.03 3.80
N GLY A 96 3.72 -15.85 3.43
CA GLY A 96 5.13 -15.53 3.61
C GLY A 96 5.60 -15.62 5.06
N SER A 97 6.84 -15.25 5.31
CA SER A 97 7.39 -15.18 6.66
C SER A 97 6.94 -13.89 7.35
N PRO A 98 6.60 -13.93 8.66
CA PRO A 98 6.33 -12.72 9.41
C PRO A 98 7.50 -11.73 9.35
N VAL A 99 7.15 -10.46 9.26
CA VAL A 99 8.05 -9.32 9.39
C VAL A 99 8.10 -8.93 10.86
N THR A 100 9.29 -8.76 11.42
CA THR A 100 9.49 -8.36 12.81
C THR A 100 10.03 -6.94 12.83
N ALA A 101 9.24 -6.00 13.34
CA ALA A 101 9.73 -4.66 13.64
C ALA A 101 10.55 -4.70 14.92
N VAL A 102 11.82 -4.30 14.85
CA VAL A 102 12.68 -4.22 16.03
C VAL A 102 12.28 -3.02 16.90
N TYR A 103 12.31 -3.17 18.22
CA TYR A 103 12.13 -2.01 19.10
C TYR A 103 13.36 -1.11 19.06
N LEU A 104 13.16 0.18 18.82
CA LEU A 104 14.21 1.18 18.70
C LEU A 104 14.27 2.05 19.95
N SER A 105 15.30 1.85 20.78
CA SER A 105 15.52 2.70 21.97
C SER A 105 15.96 4.13 21.62
N ALA A 106 16.39 4.35 20.38
CA ALA A 106 16.65 5.66 19.79
C ALA A 106 16.10 5.66 18.37
N ALA A 107 15.32 6.68 18.02
CA ALA A 107 14.79 6.85 16.68
C ALA A 107 15.93 7.02 15.65
N PRO A 108 15.79 6.46 14.43
CA PRO A 108 16.73 6.71 13.34
C PRO A 108 16.64 8.18 12.91
N VAL A 109 17.69 8.69 12.28
CA VAL A 109 17.68 10.04 11.74
C VAL A 109 17.04 9.96 10.37
N ILE A 110 15.90 10.63 10.15
CA ILE A 110 15.20 10.58 8.86
C ILE A 110 15.93 11.47 7.85
N ASP A 111 16.98 10.94 7.23
CA ASP A 111 17.82 11.70 6.32
C ASP A 111 18.01 11.04 4.94
N GLY A 112 17.46 9.84 4.74
CA GLY A 112 17.52 9.07 3.51
C GLY A 112 18.83 8.31 3.35
N VAL A 113 19.51 7.98 4.45
CA VAL A 113 20.70 7.12 4.49
C VAL A 113 20.37 5.92 5.36
N LEU A 114 20.64 4.71 4.86
CA LEU A 114 20.22 3.49 5.55
C LEU A 114 21.31 2.85 6.42
N ASN A 115 22.38 3.57 6.77
CA ASN A 115 23.57 2.94 7.37
C ASN A 115 23.39 2.61 8.87
N GLU A 116 22.46 3.27 9.55
CA GLU A 116 22.08 2.98 10.94
C GLU A 116 21.17 1.76 11.07
N TRP A 117 20.57 1.30 9.97
CA TRP A 117 19.65 0.17 9.98
C TRP A 117 20.40 -1.15 10.09
N SER A 118 20.50 -1.67 11.31
CA SER A 118 21.09 -2.98 11.60
C SER A 118 20.05 -4.09 11.82
N SER A 119 18.77 -3.80 11.57
CA SER A 119 17.68 -4.78 11.72
C SER A 119 17.69 -5.82 10.59
N THR A 120 16.83 -6.84 10.71
CA THR A 120 16.59 -7.78 9.62
C THR A 120 16.20 -7.02 8.35
N ALA A 121 16.87 -7.37 7.25
CA ALA A 121 16.54 -6.89 5.92
C ALA A 121 15.46 -7.80 5.30
N TYR A 122 14.37 -7.20 4.84
CA TYR A 122 13.28 -7.87 4.15
C TYR A 122 13.26 -7.48 2.67
N ARG A 123 12.67 -8.31 1.82
CA ARG A 123 12.61 -8.09 0.36
C ARG A 123 11.18 -7.82 -0.10
N ALA A 124 11.01 -6.85 -0.99
CA ALA A 124 9.81 -6.63 -1.79
C ALA A 124 10.19 -6.79 -3.26
N GLU A 125 9.97 -7.98 -3.80
CA GLU A 125 10.36 -8.37 -5.16
C GLU A 125 9.43 -9.44 -5.75
N LYS A 126 8.24 -9.61 -5.15
CA LYS A 126 7.25 -10.59 -5.56
C LYS A 126 6.15 -9.91 -6.34
N THR A 127 5.89 -10.32 -7.57
CA THR A 127 4.74 -9.83 -8.32
C THR A 127 3.43 -10.19 -7.62
N VAL A 128 2.44 -9.31 -7.76
CA VAL A 128 1.09 -9.52 -7.22
C VAL A 128 0.10 -9.86 -8.34
N PRO A 129 -1.05 -10.50 -8.04
CA PRO A 129 -2.00 -10.93 -9.06
C PRO A 129 -2.49 -9.75 -9.92
N GLY A 130 -2.22 -9.81 -11.22
CA GLY A 130 -2.65 -8.79 -12.19
C GLY A 130 -1.71 -7.60 -12.37
N ALA A 131 -0.56 -7.55 -11.68
CA ALA A 131 0.38 -6.42 -11.72
C ALA A 131 1.79 -6.77 -12.22
N GLY A 132 2.03 -8.02 -12.67
CA GLY A 132 3.37 -8.48 -13.04
C GLY A 132 3.71 -8.46 -14.53
N LEU A 133 2.80 -7.99 -15.40
CA LEU A 133 2.96 -8.14 -16.86
C LEU A 133 4.12 -7.32 -17.44
N ASN A 134 4.38 -6.15 -16.87
CA ASN A 134 5.44 -5.25 -17.32
C ASN A 134 6.70 -5.34 -16.45
N TRP A 135 6.69 -6.15 -15.38
CA TRP A 135 7.86 -6.32 -14.51
C TRP A 135 8.86 -7.28 -15.16
N THR A 136 10.09 -6.82 -15.37
CA THR A 136 11.13 -7.59 -16.06
C THR A 136 12.18 -8.23 -15.15
N GLY A 137 12.13 -7.91 -13.85
CA GLY A 137 12.94 -8.56 -12.81
C GLY A 137 13.36 -7.60 -11.69
N PRO A 138 14.15 -8.07 -10.71
CA PRO A 138 14.53 -7.24 -9.56
C PRO A 138 15.36 -5.98 -9.88
N SER A 139 15.98 -5.92 -11.06
CA SER A 139 16.69 -4.73 -11.55
C SER A 139 15.77 -3.66 -12.12
N ASP A 140 14.57 -4.05 -12.52
CA ASP A 140 13.51 -3.21 -13.05
C ASP A 140 12.70 -2.66 -11.88
N LEU A 141 12.26 -3.51 -10.96
CA LEU A 141 11.70 -3.06 -9.69
C LEU A 141 11.95 -4.06 -8.55
N SER A 142 12.58 -3.60 -7.46
CA SER A 142 12.59 -4.31 -6.18
C SER A 142 12.93 -3.37 -5.02
N ALA A 143 12.79 -3.84 -3.79
CA ALA A 143 13.38 -3.17 -2.64
C ALA A 143 13.91 -4.14 -1.60
N THR A 144 14.96 -3.71 -0.91
CA THR A 144 15.24 -4.15 0.47
C THR A 144 14.61 -3.14 1.40
N TYR A 145 13.92 -3.60 2.45
CA TYR A 145 13.38 -2.72 3.47
C TYR A 145 13.71 -3.18 4.88
N TYR A 146 13.71 -2.22 5.78
CA TYR A 146 13.97 -2.34 7.20
C TYR A 146 12.79 -1.73 7.95
N ILE A 147 12.48 -2.30 9.11
CA ILE A 147 11.32 -1.89 9.89
C ILE A 147 11.66 -1.93 11.38
N GLY A 148 11.33 -0.85 12.06
CA GLY A 148 11.52 -0.69 13.48
C GLY A 148 10.39 0.11 14.08
N TRP A 149 10.26 0.08 15.39
CA TRP A 149 9.19 0.80 16.08
C TRP A 149 9.63 1.30 17.43
N ASP A 150 8.95 2.33 17.91
CA ASP A 150 8.93 2.73 19.32
C ASP A 150 7.49 3.04 19.74
N ALA A 151 7.32 3.53 20.97
CA ALA A 151 6.00 3.86 21.51
C ALA A 151 5.24 4.96 20.72
N ASN A 152 5.92 5.74 19.88
CA ASN A 152 5.37 6.89 19.16
C ASN A 152 5.23 6.64 17.66
N SER A 153 6.12 5.85 17.05
CA SER A 153 6.18 5.72 15.59
C SER A 153 6.60 4.34 15.10
N LEU A 154 6.08 4.00 13.92
CA LEU A 154 6.63 2.99 13.04
C LEU A 154 7.67 3.65 12.13
N TYR A 155 8.83 3.02 11.99
CA TYR A 155 9.92 3.50 11.15
C TYR A 155 10.14 2.52 10.01
N ILE A 156 10.30 3.05 8.80
CA ILE A 156 10.56 2.27 7.59
C ILE A 156 11.78 2.86 6.89
N GLY A 157 12.75 2.02 6.59
CA GLY A 157 13.84 2.32 5.66
C GLY A 157 13.69 1.46 4.40
N VAL A 158 13.74 2.06 3.22
CA VAL A 158 13.56 1.37 1.93
C VAL A 158 14.73 1.70 1.02
N SER A 159 15.47 0.69 0.61
CA SER A 159 16.40 0.78 -0.51
C SER A 159 15.73 0.21 -1.76
N ARG A 160 15.21 1.10 -2.61
CA ARG A 160 14.52 0.76 -3.86
C ARG A 160 15.53 0.64 -4.99
N THR A 161 15.45 -0.48 -5.70
CA THR A 161 16.02 -0.65 -7.04
C THR A 161 14.94 -0.39 -8.08
N ASP A 162 15.25 0.47 -9.03
CA ASP A 162 14.34 0.94 -10.07
C ASP A 162 15.16 1.55 -11.21
N ASP A 163 14.92 1.10 -12.44
CA ASP A 163 15.68 1.56 -13.60
C ASP A 163 15.19 2.92 -14.13
N THR A 164 13.92 3.27 -13.94
CA THR A 164 13.32 4.54 -14.40
C THR A 164 12.36 5.18 -13.38
N ILE A 165 12.89 6.07 -12.54
CA ILE A 165 12.03 6.87 -11.64
C ILE A 165 11.21 7.93 -12.41
N VAL A 166 9.91 7.72 -12.52
CA VAL A 166 8.85 8.64 -12.94
C VAL A 166 7.80 8.84 -11.84
N GLN A 167 7.95 9.92 -11.07
CA GLN A 167 6.85 10.50 -10.30
C GLN A 167 6.40 11.84 -10.86
N ILE A 168 5.15 11.88 -11.33
CA ILE A 168 4.48 13.13 -11.74
C ILE A 168 3.10 13.29 -11.10
N SER A 169 2.60 12.23 -10.47
CA SER A 169 1.32 12.21 -9.78
C SER A 169 1.51 12.57 -8.33
N THR A 170 0.45 13.07 -7.69
CA THR A 170 0.49 13.39 -6.26
C THR A 170 -0.75 12.92 -5.52
N SER A 171 -0.63 12.87 -4.19
CA SER A 171 -1.73 12.61 -3.25
C SER A 171 -2.53 11.36 -3.64
N TYR A 172 -3.84 11.48 -3.91
CA TYR A 172 -4.67 10.34 -4.28
C TYR A 172 -4.14 9.53 -5.47
N ASN A 173 -3.52 10.21 -6.45
CA ASN A 173 -3.03 9.56 -7.67
C ASN A 173 -1.56 9.12 -7.59
N MET A 174 -0.89 9.28 -6.44
CA MET A 174 0.53 8.95 -6.26
C MET A 174 0.92 7.56 -6.78
N TYR A 175 0.02 6.57 -6.66
CA TYR A 175 0.19 5.20 -7.17
C TYR A 175 0.33 5.10 -8.71
N LYS A 176 0.06 6.17 -9.46
CA LYS A 176 0.28 6.25 -10.92
C LYS A 176 1.68 6.75 -11.27
N GLY A 177 2.63 6.39 -10.43
CA GLY A 177 4.03 6.75 -10.49
C GLY A 177 4.76 5.88 -9.48
N ASP A 178 5.98 6.30 -9.16
CA ASP A 178 6.84 5.54 -8.27
C ASP A 178 6.60 5.86 -6.79
N ASP A 179 5.99 4.90 -6.12
CA ASP A 179 5.67 4.99 -4.70
C ASP A 179 5.87 3.68 -3.94
N VAL A 180 5.98 3.80 -2.62
CA VAL A 180 5.96 2.68 -1.69
C VAL A 180 4.58 2.65 -1.01
N GLU A 181 3.88 1.54 -1.10
CA GLU A 181 2.60 1.32 -0.43
C GLU A 181 2.75 0.43 0.80
N ILE A 182 2.13 0.82 1.91
CA ILE A 182 2.02 0.02 3.14
C ILE A 182 0.55 -0.35 3.36
N HIS A 183 0.30 -1.64 3.58
CA HIS A 183 -0.97 -2.13 4.10
C HIS A 183 -0.79 -2.53 5.54
N LEU A 184 -1.73 -2.15 6.39
CA LEU A 184 -1.73 -2.47 7.81
C LEU A 184 -3.15 -2.77 8.28
N ASP A 185 -3.39 -3.99 8.73
CA ASP A 185 -4.60 -4.45 9.41
C ASP A 185 -4.28 -4.42 10.91
N VAL A 186 -4.86 -3.47 11.65
CA VAL A 186 -4.52 -3.25 13.06
C VAL A 186 -5.35 -4.09 14.04
N ASP A 187 -6.35 -4.85 13.59
CA ASP A 187 -7.14 -5.80 14.39
C ASP A 187 -7.13 -7.21 13.78
N LEU A 188 -5.93 -7.66 13.38
CA LEU A 188 -5.71 -8.95 12.73
C LEU A 188 -6.45 -10.13 13.38
N PRO A 189 -6.46 -10.30 14.72
CA PRO A 189 -7.19 -11.40 15.35
C PRO A 189 -8.71 -11.19 15.36
N GLY A 190 -9.17 -9.94 15.44
CA GLY A 190 -10.58 -9.56 15.56
C GLY A 190 -11.38 -9.83 14.29
N ASP A 191 -10.78 -9.67 13.12
CA ASP A 191 -11.44 -9.91 11.84
C ASP A 191 -10.63 -10.81 10.89
N TYR A 192 -9.81 -11.71 11.43
CA TYR A 192 -8.90 -12.60 10.72
C TYR A 192 -9.42 -13.22 9.41
N SER A 193 -10.71 -13.53 9.29
CA SER A 193 -11.30 -14.16 8.09
C SER A 193 -12.02 -13.19 7.15
N SER A 194 -11.98 -11.88 7.42
CA SER A 194 -12.63 -10.83 6.65
C SER A 194 -11.93 -10.59 5.32
N VAL A 195 -12.59 -10.94 4.22
CA VAL A 195 -12.04 -10.80 2.86
C VAL A 195 -12.21 -9.40 2.26
N THR A 196 -12.70 -8.45 3.05
CA THR A 196 -13.00 -7.07 2.66
C THR A 196 -12.42 -6.11 3.69
N MET A 197 -11.88 -4.99 3.22
CA MET A 197 -11.35 -3.97 4.12
C MET A 197 -12.42 -3.40 5.08
N SER A 198 -12.02 -3.22 6.34
CA SER A 198 -12.77 -2.66 7.45
C SER A 198 -12.29 -1.22 7.77
N ALA A 199 -12.63 -0.71 8.96
CA ALA A 199 -12.21 0.61 9.42
C ALA A 199 -10.81 0.62 10.05
N ASP A 200 -10.30 -0.55 10.41
CA ASP A 200 -8.98 -0.83 10.99
C ASP A 200 -7.97 -1.34 9.93
N ASP A 201 -8.42 -1.46 8.68
CA ASP A 201 -7.57 -1.71 7.53
C ASP A 201 -7.09 -0.42 6.86
N TYR A 202 -5.78 -0.24 6.87
CA TYR A 202 -5.11 0.93 6.32
C TYR A 202 -4.34 0.60 5.05
N GLN A 203 -4.39 1.54 4.11
CA GLN A 203 -3.49 1.60 2.96
C GLN A 203 -2.94 3.01 2.90
N MET A 204 -1.62 3.14 2.99
CA MET A 204 -0.92 4.41 2.84
C MET A 204 0.19 4.32 1.80
N GLY A 205 0.52 5.45 1.20
CA GLY A 205 1.58 5.60 0.20
C GLY A 205 2.63 6.58 0.65
N LEU A 206 3.86 6.33 0.22
CA LEU A 206 5.04 7.14 0.45
C LEU A 206 5.72 7.36 -0.90
N SER A 207 5.78 8.60 -1.37
CA SER A 207 6.56 8.94 -2.56
C SER A 207 7.81 9.71 -2.20
N ALA A 208 8.91 9.38 -2.86
CA ALA A 208 10.15 10.15 -2.84
C ALA A 208 10.06 11.48 -3.62
N GLY A 209 8.89 11.77 -4.22
CA GLY A 209 8.76 12.83 -5.20
C GLY A 209 9.54 12.48 -6.47
N ASN A 210 10.03 13.50 -7.18
CA ASN A 210 10.76 13.31 -8.43
C ASN A 210 12.22 13.78 -8.37
N PHE A 211 12.74 14.02 -7.17
CA PHE A 211 14.08 14.57 -6.93
C PHE A 211 14.36 15.89 -7.66
N GLY A 212 13.30 16.65 -7.94
CA GLY A 212 13.33 17.93 -8.63
C GLY A 212 12.32 18.90 -8.03
N THR A 213 11.14 18.98 -8.64
CA THR A 213 10.09 19.94 -8.29
C THR A 213 9.01 19.37 -7.37
N LEU A 214 8.84 18.05 -7.35
CA LEU A 214 7.94 17.36 -6.44
C LEU A 214 8.75 16.84 -5.27
N ASN A 215 8.38 17.30 -4.07
CA ASN A 215 8.96 16.85 -2.82
C ASN A 215 8.39 15.49 -2.41
N GLU A 216 8.98 14.92 -1.37
CA GLU A 216 8.44 13.75 -0.69
C GLU A 216 7.01 14.03 -0.17
N GLU A 217 6.14 13.03 -0.26
CA GLU A 217 4.78 13.10 0.31
C GLU A 217 4.30 11.74 0.83
N ALA A 218 3.35 11.80 1.76
CA ALA A 218 2.62 10.65 2.25
C ALA A 218 1.10 10.87 2.10
N TYR A 219 0.38 9.81 1.76
CA TYR A 219 -1.08 9.85 1.59
C TYR A 219 -1.74 8.62 2.18
N LEU A 220 -2.88 8.80 2.85
CA LEU A 220 -3.72 7.73 3.35
C LEU A 220 -4.88 7.51 2.38
N TRP A 221 -5.00 6.31 1.81
CA TRP A 221 -6.13 5.94 0.94
C TRP A 221 -7.24 5.21 1.69
N PHE A 222 -6.87 4.35 2.64
CA PHE A 222 -7.79 3.59 3.46
C PHE A 222 -7.52 3.77 4.95
N PRO A 223 -8.58 3.75 5.79
CA PRO A 223 -9.99 3.63 5.40
C PRO A 223 -10.49 4.88 4.67
N ARG A 224 -11.44 4.73 3.74
CA ARG A 224 -11.89 5.81 2.84
C ARG A 224 -12.42 7.04 3.57
N SER A 225 -12.97 6.85 4.77
CA SER A 225 -13.45 7.92 5.64
C SER A 225 -12.35 8.81 6.21
N LEU A 226 -11.11 8.33 6.25
CA LEU A 226 -9.94 9.04 6.79
C LEU A 226 -8.97 9.50 5.69
N GLN A 227 -9.36 9.35 4.42
CA GLN A 227 -8.50 9.61 3.28
C GLN A 227 -7.95 11.05 3.28
N THR A 228 -6.63 11.21 3.35
CA THR A 228 -5.98 12.53 3.47
C THR A 228 -4.48 12.49 3.15
N SER A 229 -3.90 13.65 2.84
CA SER A 229 -2.44 13.83 2.84
C SER A 229 -1.91 13.87 4.29
N LEU A 230 -0.77 13.24 4.55
CA LEU A 230 -0.22 13.03 5.89
C LEU A 230 1.02 13.90 6.14
N SER A 231 0.82 15.17 6.48
CA SER A 231 1.93 16.09 6.82
C SER A 231 2.68 15.76 8.12
N THR A 232 2.13 14.86 8.94
CA THR A 232 2.74 14.41 10.20
C THR A 232 3.76 13.29 10.00
N VAL A 233 3.81 12.68 8.81
CA VAL A 233 4.82 11.67 8.47
C VAL A 233 6.08 12.42 8.07
N GLU A 234 7.16 12.20 8.81
CA GLU A 234 8.48 12.75 8.48
C GLU A 234 9.17 11.81 7.50
N MET A 235 9.69 12.35 6.40
CA MET A 235 10.28 11.57 5.33
C MET A 235 11.51 12.23 4.74
N LYS A 236 12.43 11.40 4.27
CA LYS A 236 13.52 11.84 3.40
C LYS A 236 13.90 10.77 2.40
N ALA A 237 14.09 11.18 1.16
CA ALA A 237 14.61 10.31 0.11
C ALA A 237 15.91 10.84 -0.50
N ARG A 238 16.79 9.93 -0.92
CA ARG A 238 18.04 10.22 -1.63
C ARG A 238 18.19 9.30 -2.84
N ARG A 239 18.52 9.88 -4.00
CA ARG A 239 18.85 9.08 -5.19
C ARG A 239 20.08 8.23 -4.93
N THR A 240 20.02 7.00 -5.41
CA THR A 240 21.16 6.09 -5.50
C THR A 240 21.44 5.82 -6.98
N THR A 241 22.52 5.08 -7.27
CA THR A 241 22.81 4.64 -8.64
C THR A 241 21.80 3.63 -9.17
N ALA A 242 21.08 2.93 -8.28
CA ALA A 242 20.17 1.85 -8.62
C ALA A 242 18.69 2.23 -8.47
N GLY A 243 18.37 3.42 -7.94
CA GLY A 243 17.01 3.81 -7.59
C GLY A 243 17.04 4.92 -6.55
N TYR A 244 16.51 4.67 -5.34
CA TYR A 244 16.61 5.60 -4.21
C TYR A 244 16.55 4.89 -2.87
N ASP A 245 17.11 5.55 -1.85
CA ASP A 245 16.86 5.23 -0.45
C ASP A 245 15.80 6.18 0.10
N LEU A 246 14.85 5.67 0.88
CA LEU A 246 13.79 6.43 1.53
C LEU A 246 13.68 6.01 2.99
N GLU A 247 13.56 6.99 3.88
CA GLU A 247 13.23 6.78 5.28
C GLU A 247 11.93 7.50 5.62
N ALA A 248 11.10 6.85 6.43
CA ALA A 248 9.85 7.41 6.93
C ALA A 248 9.68 7.10 8.41
N LYS A 249 9.27 8.13 9.15
CA LYS A 249 8.75 8.05 10.52
C LYS A 249 7.25 8.30 10.49
N ILE A 250 6.49 7.26 10.78
CA ILE A 250 5.04 7.23 10.70
C ILE A 250 4.48 7.19 12.13
N PRO A 251 3.87 8.28 12.63
CA PRO A 251 3.25 8.26 13.95
C PRO A 251 2.13 7.22 14.05
N TRP A 252 2.05 6.47 15.14
CA TRP A 252 0.98 5.46 15.33
C TRP A 252 -0.43 6.05 15.33
N SER A 253 -0.56 7.35 15.62
CA SER A 253 -1.82 8.09 15.49
C SER A 253 -2.38 8.12 14.08
N VAL A 254 -1.54 7.90 13.04
CA VAL A 254 -2.02 7.72 11.65
C VAL A 254 -2.95 6.51 11.55
N PHE A 255 -2.68 5.47 12.32
CA PHE A 255 -3.44 4.22 12.35
C PHE A 255 -4.42 4.14 13.54
N GLY A 256 -4.54 5.21 14.32
CA GLY A 256 -5.47 5.26 15.46
C GLY A 256 -5.17 4.29 16.61
N ILE A 257 -3.95 3.75 16.70
CA ILE A 257 -3.56 2.75 17.71
C ILE A 257 -2.48 3.24 18.66
N THR A 258 -2.41 2.59 19.82
CA THR A 258 -1.26 2.65 20.74
C THR A 258 -0.66 1.26 20.79
N PRO A 259 0.49 1.02 20.16
CA PRO A 259 1.04 -0.32 20.05
C PRO A 259 1.61 -0.79 21.40
N VAL A 260 1.63 -2.10 21.57
CA VAL A 260 2.42 -2.75 22.62
C VAL A 260 3.34 -3.80 22.03
N GLU A 261 4.39 -4.14 22.78
CA GLU A 261 5.27 -5.24 22.40
C GLU A 261 4.47 -6.55 22.24
N GLY A 262 4.80 -7.34 21.22
CA GLY A 262 4.11 -8.57 20.90
C GLY A 262 2.81 -8.39 20.12
N ASP A 263 2.40 -7.17 19.78
CA ASP A 263 1.26 -6.95 18.87
C ASP A 263 1.54 -7.56 17.49
N HIS A 264 0.48 -8.05 16.87
CA HIS A 264 0.48 -8.63 15.53
C HIS A 264 -0.52 -7.89 14.65
N TYR A 265 -0.07 -7.49 13.46
CA TYR A 265 -0.87 -6.77 12.47
C TYR A 265 -0.80 -7.48 11.12
N GLY A 266 -1.84 -7.42 10.31
CA GLY A 266 -1.72 -7.82 8.90
C GLY A 266 -0.87 -6.79 8.17
N PHE A 267 0.05 -7.23 7.31
CA PHE A 267 1.05 -6.32 6.73
C PHE A 267 1.50 -6.70 5.33
N ALA A 268 1.66 -5.70 4.47
CA ALA A 268 2.40 -5.82 3.22
C ALA A 268 3.06 -4.50 2.86
N LEU A 269 4.29 -4.58 2.34
CA LEU A 269 4.97 -3.45 1.70
C LEU A 269 5.02 -3.72 0.20
N SER A 270 4.57 -2.77 -0.61
CA SER A 270 4.53 -2.89 -2.06
C SER A 270 5.17 -1.67 -2.73
N LEU A 271 5.56 -1.82 -3.98
CA LEU A 271 6.13 -0.75 -4.80
C LEU A 271 5.28 -0.64 -6.06
N SER A 272 4.72 0.54 -6.33
CA SER A 272 4.15 0.84 -7.64
C SER A 272 5.23 1.38 -8.56
N ASP A 273 5.02 1.13 -9.85
CA ASP A 273 6.02 1.28 -10.89
C ASP A 273 5.49 2.08 -12.07
N ASN A 274 6.35 2.91 -12.64
CA ASN A 274 6.06 3.64 -13.85
C ASN A 274 7.34 4.03 -14.62
N ASP A 275 7.56 3.42 -15.78
CA ASP A 275 8.70 3.74 -16.65
C ASP A 275 8.32 4.63 -17.83
N LEU A 276 7.19 5.35 -17.75
CA LEU A 276 6.68 6.19 -18.83
C LEU A 276 6.88 7.69 -18.52
N PRO A 277 8.04 8.28 -18.87
CA PRO A 277 8.31 9.70 -18.65
C PRO A 277 7.18 10.62 -19.12
N GLY A 278 6.70 11.47 -18.21
CA GLY A 278 5.65 12.44 -18.50
C GLY A 278 4.24 11.85 -18.57
N VAL A 279 4.06 10.56 -18.28
CA VAL A 279 2.76 9.89 -18.21
C VAL A 279 2.48 9.42 -16.78
N ALA A 280 1.26 9.64 -16.31
CA ALA A 280 0.78 9.10 -15.04
C ALA A 280 0.18 7.72 -15.32
N ALA A 281 0.93 6.67 -15.03
CA ALA A 281 0.54 5.29 -15.30
C ALA A 281 0.89 4.38 -14.12
N TRP A 282 0.07 3.36 -13.91
CA TRP A 282 0.41 2.25 -13.03
C TRP A 282 0.82 1.08 -13.92
N GLN A 283 2.12 0.83 -14.03
CA GLN A 283 2.70 -0.10 -15.00
C GLN A 283 2.84 -1.51 -14.42
N SER A 284 3.43 -1.61 -13.23
CA SER A 284 3.66 -2.87 -12.54
C SER A 284 3.63 -2.67 -11.02
N MET A 285 3.65 -3.78 -10.27
CA MET A 285 3.84 -3.74 -8.83
C MET A 285 4.49 -5.02 -8.31
N VAL A 286 5.44 -4.83 -7.40
CA VAL A 286 5.99 -5.89 -6.54
C VAL A 286 5.64 -5.65 -5.08
N SER A 287 5.68 -6.71 -4.28
CA SER A 287 5.34 -6.70 -2.86
C SER A 287 6.23 -7.63 -2.05
N SER A 288 6.18 -7.49 -0.73
CA SER A 288 6.78 -8.41 0.22
C SER A 288 6.11 -9.78 0.22
N VAL A 289 4.82 -9.83 -0.17
CA VAL A 289 4.02 -11.07 -0.29
C VAL A 289 3.33 -11.15 -1.65
N SER A 290 3.49 -12.27 -2.36
CA SER A 290 2.93 -12.49 -3.70
C SER A 290 1.41 -12.62 -3.72
N THR A 291 0.79 -12.83 -2.56
CA THR A 291 -0.66 -12.99 -2.42
C THR A 291 -1.41 -11.66 -2.35
N ARG A 292 -0.71 -10.54 -2.09
CA ARG A 292 -1.33 -9.26 -1.76
C ARG A 292 -2.39 -8.86 -2.79
N ARG A 293 -3.58 -8.59 -2.30
CA ARG A 293 -4.67 -7.89 -3.00
C ARG A 293 -5.02 -6.65 -2.20
N VAL A 294 -5.22 -5.53 -2.91
CA VAL A 294 -5.47 -4.20 -2.31
C VAL A 294 -6.58 -4.26 -1.26
N VAL A 295 -7.73 -4.85 -1.60
CA VAL A 295 -8.96 -4.77 -0.79
C VAL A 295 -9.31 -6.06 -0.04
N ASN A 296 -8.34 -6.97 0.12
CA ASN A 296 -8.55 -8.23 0.84
C ASN A 296 -7.40 -8.48 1.85
N PRO A 297 -7.60 -8.10 3.14
CA PRO A 297 -6.60 -8.22 4.21
C PRO A 297 -6.12 -9.64 4.48
N THR A 298 -6.95 -10.66 4.24
CA THR A 298 -6.57 -12.08 4.41
C THR A 298 -5.40 -12.50 3.51
N THR A 299 -5.06 -11.70 2.50
CA THR A 299 -4.00 -11.97 1.54
C THR A 299 -2.66 -11.33 1.91
N TRP A 300 -2.61 -10.53 2.96
CA TRP A 300 -1.39 -9.86 3.43
C TRP A 300 -0.58 -10.79 4.35
N GLY A 301 0.68 -10.43 4.61
CA GLY A 301 1.52 -11.11 5.59
C GLY A 301 1.23 -10.64 7.01
N THR A 302 2.19 -10.82 7.92
CA THR A 302 2.07 -10.37 9.31
C THR A 302 3.26 -9.52 9.70
N LEU A 303 3.00 -8.42 10.40
CA LEU A 303 3.97 -7.62 11.14
C LEU A 303 3.87 -7.97 12.62
N ILE A 304 5.02 -8.16 13.28
CA ILE A 304 5.15 -8.44 14.71
C ILE A 304 6.01 -7.35 15.34
N LEU A 305 5.53 -6.74 16.41
CA LEU A 305 6.30 -5.77 17.19
C LEU A 305 7.20 -6.50 18.20
N ALA A 306 8.51 -6.49 17.99
CA ALA A 306 9.44 -7.14 18.91
C ALA A 306 9.51 -6.42 20.26
N SER A 307 9.65 -7.18 21.34
CA SER A 307 9.97 -6.64 22.67
C SER A 307 11.27 -5.82 22.68
N PRO A 308 11.39 -4.80 23.56
CA PRO A 308 12.66 -4.15 23.82
C PRO A 308 13.69 -5.19 24.28
N THR A 309 14.80 -5.31 23.55
CA THR A 309 15.92 -6.14 24.00
C THR A 309 16.49 -5.52 25.28
N ALA A 310 16.54 -6.29 26.37
CA ALA A 310 17.24 -5.87 27.59
C ALA A 310 18.71 -5.59 27.23
N LYS A 311 19.20 -4.39 27.59
CA LYS A 311 20.60 -4.00 27.40
C LYS A 311 21.53 -4.80 28.30
#